data_AF-A0A813GRE3-F1
#
_entry.id   AF-A0A813GRE3-F1
#
_cell.length_a   1.000
_cell.length_b   1.000
_cell.length_c   1.000
_cell.angle_alpha   90.00
_cell.angle_beta   90.00
_cell.angle_gamma   90.00
#
_symmetry.space_group_name_H-M   'P 1'
#
loop_
_entity.id
_entity.type
_entity.pdbx_description
1 polymer ?
#
loop_
_entity_poly.entity_id
_entity_poly.type
_entity_poly.pdbx_seq_one_letter_code
_entity_poly.pdbx_strand_id
1 'polypeptide(L)'
;DAAIAVSTKPATIHIVTPNGQQKCSGEYVLVGGERVHGESVWKQKKGHFRLCSSKAGTWIVANGSPKESSFEEPSNVALHCERPHRGLMPDKVSGPWSRLDGEKLVEDDTIKATTIVVKPAKLHIATPHGQQKCGGEYILVPNESANNQPLWKQMGGKYWLYSGTNGMWILGSSGAKLKNFECSRGVIYSATPHGGLMPNKVGGSWLRLDGEQFIEDADISVSV
;
A
#
# COMPACT_ATOMS: atom_id res chain seq x y z
N ASP A 1 11.61 -37.29 -16.71
CA ASP A 1 11.11 -36.72 -15.45
C ASP A 1 11.14 -35.21 -15.46
N ALA A 2 10.01 -34.59 -15.79
CA ALA A 2 9.84 -33.16 -15.64
C ALA A 2 9.62 -32.87 -14.15
N ALA A 3 10.61 -32.27 -13.50
CA ALA A 3 10.45 -31.70 -12.18
C ALA A 3 9.37 -30.62 -12.27
N ILE A 4 8.16 -30.95 -11.81
CA ILE A 4 7.10 -29.97 -11.57
C ILE A 4 7.68 -29.03 -10.52
N ALA A 5 8.09 -27.83 -10.93
CA ALA A 5 8.44 -26.77 -10.01
C ALA A 5 7.18 -26.48 -9.18
N VAL A 6 7.12 -27.05 -7.98
CA VAL A 6 6.10 -26.70 -6.99
C VAL A 6 6.38 -25.25 -6.63
N SER A 7 5.67 -24.34 -7.29
CA SER A 7 5.71 -22.92 -6.97
C SER A 7 5.32 -22.77 -5.51
N THR A 8 6.31 -22.45 -4.66
CA THR A 8 6.08 -22.26 -3.23
C THR A 8 5.21 -21.04 -3.04
N LYS A 9 4.04 -21.24 -2.41
CA LYS A 9 3.07 -20.17 -2.15
C LYS A 9 3.68 -19.15 -1.18
N PRO A 10 3.73 -17.85 -1.53
CA PRO A 10 4.26 -16.86 -0.61
C PRO A 10 3.37 -16.71 0.61
N ALA A 11 3.97 -16.59 1.80
CA ALA A 11 3.22 -16.33 3.03
C ALA A 11 2.57 -14.93 3.00
N THR A 12 3.21 -13.98 2.32
CA THR A 12 2.76 -12.59 2.24
C THR A 12 2.87 -12.06 0.82
N ILE A 13 1.84 -11.34 0.38
CA ILE A 13 1.82 -10.57 -0.87
C ILE A 13 1.48 -9.12 -0.54
N HIS A 14 2.16 -8.17 -1.18
CA HIS A 14 1.87 -6.75 -1.08
C HIS A 14 1.21 -6.27 -2.36
N ILE A 15 0.07 -5.60 -2.21
CA ILE A 15 -0.67 -4.98 -3.29
C ILE A 15 -0.40 -3.47 -3.27
N VAL A 16 0.02 -2.93 -4.41
CA VAL A 16 0.23 -1.49 -4.62
C VAL A 16 -0.81 -1.02 -5.63
N THR A 17 -1.55 0.05 -5.30
CA THR A 17 -2.60 0.65 -6.16
C THR A 17 -2.50 2.18 -6.13
N PRO A 18 -1.63 2.78 -6.96
CA PRO A 18 -1.39 4.22 -6.93
C PRO A 18 -2.62 5.04 -7.36
N ASN A 19 -3.36 4.60 -8.38
CA ASN A 19 -4.38 5.42 -9.04
C ASN A 19 -5.81 5.05 -8.61
N GLY A 20 -6.11 5.15 -7.32
CA GLY A 20 -7.43 4.76 -6.79
C GLY A 20 -7.45 3.35 -6.20
N GLN A 21 -8.61 2.96 -5.66
CA GLN A 21 -8.77 1.71 -4.89
C GLN A 21 -7.75 1.53 -3.76
N GLN A 22 -7.17 2.61 -3.21
CA GLN A 22 -6.10 2.54 -2.20
C GLN A 22 -6.52 1.77 -0.94
N LYS A 23 -7.82 1.67 -0.66
CA LYS A 23 -8.40 0.84 0.40
C LYS A 23 -8.02 -0.64 0.33
N CYS A 24 -7.70 -1.16 -0.86
CA CYS A 24 -7.26 -2.54 -1.05
C CYS A 24 -5.74 -2.70 -1.18
N SER A 25 -4.97 -1.62 -1.07
CA SER A 25 -3.50 -1.71 -1.04
C SER A 25 -2.99 -2.26 0.30
N GLY A 26 -1.71 -2.63 0.33
CA GLY A 26 -1.00 -3.06 1.53
C GLY A 26 -0.72 -4.56 1.59
N GLU A 27 -0.50 -5.05 2.81
CA GLU A 27 -0.05 -6.41 3.09
C GLU A 27 -1.23 -7.41 3.13
N TYR A 28 -1.09 -8.53 2.43
CA TYR A 28 -2.01 -9.66 2.38
C TYR A 28 -1.30 -10.92 2.87
N VAL A 29 -1.93 -11.64 3.81
CA VAL A 29 -1.35 -12.83 4.46
C VAL A 29 -2.10 -14.07 3.99
N LEU A 30 -1.34 -15.12 3.66
CA LEU A 30 -1.86 -16.41 3.21
C LEU A 30 -2.78 -17.00 4.29
N VAL A 31 -3.99 -17.41 3.89
CA VAL A 31 -4.92 -18.08 4.79
C VAL A 31 -4.74 -19.59 4.68
N GLY A 32 -4.34 -20.22 5.78
CA GLY A 32 -4.12 -21.67 5.82
C GLY A 32 -5.39 -22.46 5.51
N GLY A 33 -5.32 -23.33 4.49
CA GLY A 33 -6.41 -24.24 4.12
C GLY A 33 -7.55 -23.61 3.32
N GLU A 34 -7.68 -22.28 3.31
CA GLU A 34 -8.71 -21.60 2.52
C GLU A 34 -8.33 -21.61 1.03
N ARG A 35 -9.29 -22.02 0.19
CA ARG A 35 -9.15 -22.05 -1.25
C ARG A 35 -10.38 -21.49 -1.93
N VAL A 36 -10.17 -20.84 -3.07
CA VAL A 36 -11.23 -20.38 -3.98
C VAL A 36 -10.83 -20.84 -5.37
N HIS A 37 -11.73 -21.56 -6.05
CA HIS A 37 -11.47 -22.17 -7.36
C HIS A 37 -10.20 -23.05 -7.39
N GLY A 38 -9.94 -23.75 -6.28
CA GLY A 38 -8.78 -24.64 -6.12
C GLY A 38 -7.47 -23.93 -5.77
N GLU A 39 -7.42 -22.60 -5.84
CA GLU A 39 -6.25 -21.79 -5.56
C GLU A 39 -6.25 -21.18 -4.17
N SER A 40 -5.09 -20.73 -3.71
CA SER A 40 -4.94 -20.21 -2.34
C SER A 40 -5.49 -18.80 -2.20
N VAL A 41 -5.89 -18.46 -0.98
CA VAL A 41 -6.44 -17.13 -0.65
C VAL A 41 -5.47 -16.39 0.26
N TRP A 42 -5.26 -15.11 -0.02
CA TRP A 42 -4.62 -14.19 0.92
C TRP A 42 -5.63 -13.17 1.42
N LYS A 43 -5.59 -12.87 2.72
CA LYS A 43 -6.46 -11.87 3.35
C LYS A 43 -5.67 -10.61 3.67
N GLN A 44 -6.22 -9.44 3.35
CA GLN A 44 -5.63 -8.16 3.71
C GLN A 44 -5.49 -8.03 5.24
N LYS A 45 -4.31 -7.63 5.71
CA LYS A 45 -4.01 -7.53 7.14
C LYS A 45 -4.86 -6.48 7.87
N LYS A 46 -5.21 -5.38 7.21
CA LYS A 46 -6.05 -4.28 7.73
C LYS A 46 -7.20 -3.97 6.78
N GLY A 47 -8.17 -4.88 6.70
CA GLY A 47 -9.40 -4.67 5.96
C GLY A 47 -10.14 -5.97 5.69
N HIS A 48 -11.01 -5.91 4.69
CA HIS A 48 -11.91 -7.00 4.30
C HIS A 48 -11.61 -7.56 2.91
N PHE A 49 -10.58 -7.04 2.25
CA PHE A 49 -10.19 -7.50 0.93
C PHE A 49 -9.49 -8.85 0.99
N ARG A 50 -9.71 -9.64 -0.06
CA ARG A 50 -9.04 -10.92 -0.29
C ARG A 50 -8.47 -10.94 -1.70
N LEU A 51 -7.31 -11.55 -1.83
CA LEU A 51 -6.68 -11.90 -3.09
C LEU A 51 -6.93 -13.39 -3.35
N CYS A 52 -7.66 -13.70 -4.42
CA CYS A 52 -8.08 -15.06 -4.76
C CYS A 52 -8.17 -15.24 -6.28
N SER A 53 -8.27 -16.50 -6.72
CA SER A 53 -8.54 -16.82 -8.12
C SER A 53 -10.00 -16.57 -8.45
N SER A 54 -10.29 -16.21 -9.70
CA SER A 54 -11.61 -16.24 -10.32
C SER A 54 -11.87 -17.60 -11.02
N LYS A 55 -13.11 -17.84 -11.47
CA LYS A 55 -13.53 -18.95 -12.34
C LYS A 55 -12.83 -18.92 -13.70
N ALA A 56 -12.47 -17.73 -14.17
CA ALA A 56 -11.70 -17.57 -15.41
C ALA A 56 -10.21 -17.92 -15.21
N GLY A 57 -9.80 -18.27 -13.99
CA GLY A 57 -8.41 -18.56 -13.65
C GLY A 57 -7.55 -17.31 -13.71
N THR A 58 -8.08 -16.15 -13.32
CA THR A 58 -7.35 -14.88 -13.15
C THR A 58 -7.28 -14.51 -11.67
N TRP A 59 -6.28 -13.74 -11.26
CA TRP A 59 -6.22 -13.23 -9.89
C TRP A 59 -7.12 -11.99 -9.75
N ILE A 60 -7.88 -11.93 -8.66
CA ILE A 60 -8.72 -10.78 -8.30
C ILE A 60 -8.45 -10.33 -6.86
N VAL A 61 -8.61 -9.04 -6.62
CA VAL A 61 -8.75 -8.49 -5.27
C VAL A 61 -10.20 -8.09 -5.08
N ALA A 62 -10.91 -8.80 -4.21
CA ALA A 62 -12.33 -8.60 -3.98
C ALA A 62 -12.64 -8.29 -2.52
N ASN A 63 -13.64 -7.43 -2.30
CA ASN A 63 -14.25 -7.20 -1.01
C ASN A 63 -15.37 -8.23 -0.82
N GLY A 64 -15.30 -9.10 0.19
CA GLY A 64 -16.35 -10.11 0.31
C GLY A 64 -16.28 -10.97 1.56
N SER A 65 -17.46 -11.47 1.93
CA SER A 65 -17.61 -12.57 2.89
C SER A 65 -16.93 -13.84 2.35
N PRO A 66 -16.54 -14.82 3.19
CA PRO A 66 -15.86 -16.05 2.75
C PRO A 66 -16.62 -16.94 1.73
N LYS A 67 -17.82 -16.54 1.28
CA LYS A 67 -18.63 -17.33 0.35
C LYS A 67 -18.13 -17.10 -1.08
N GLU A 68 -17.69 -18.17 -1.74
CA GLU A 68 -17.14 -18.15 -3.11
C GLU A 68 -18.00 -17.37 -4.11
N SER A 69 -19.33 -17.53 -4.04
CA SER A 69 -20.26 -16.86 -4.95
C SER A 69 -20.27 -15.33 -4.83
N SER A 70 -19.79 -14.78 -3.71
CA SER A 70 -19.79 -13.33 -3.48
C SER A 70 -18.55 -12.61 -4.00
N PHE A 71 -17.44 -13.31 -4.25
CA PHE A 71 -16.18 -12.65 -4.65
C PHE A 71 -16.16 -12.14 -6.09
N GLU A 72 -16.99 -12.73 -6.96
CA GLU A 72 -17.03 -12.41 -8.39
C GLU A 72 -18.21 -11.53 -8.80
N GLU A 73 -19.03 -11.10 -7.83
CA GLU A 73 -20.00 -10.05 -8.12
C GLU A 73 -19.22 -8.80 -8.57
N PRO A 74 -19.56 -8.19 -9.72
CA PRO A 74 -18.79 -7.06 -10.26
C PRO A 74 -18.62 -5.90 -9.27
N SER A 75 -19.60 -5.69 -8.38
CA SER A 75 -19.57 -4.70 -7.30
C SER A 75 -18.53 -4.99 -6.21
N ASN A 76 -18.07 -6.23 -6.09
CA ASN A 76 -17.16 -6.70 -5.06
C ASN A 76 -15.70 -6.77 -5.55
N VAL A 77 -15.47 -6.89 -6.86
CA VAL A 77 -14.11 -6.93 -7.44
C VAL A 77 -13.53 -5.52 -7.51
N ALA A 78 -12.49 -5.26 -6.71
CA ALA A 78 -11.77 -3.98 -6.74
C ALA A 78 -10.64 -3.99 -7.77
N LEU A 79 -9.89 -5.10 -7.87
CA LEU A 79 -8.82 -5.27 -8.85
C LEU A 79 -8.96 -6.59 -9.59
N HIS A 80 -8.58 -6.60 -10.86
CA HIS A 80 -8.61 -7.77 -11.71
C HIS A 80 -7.29 -7.89 -12.49
N CYS A 81 -6.61 -9.03 -12.41
CA CYS A 81 -5.46 -9.30 -13.26
C CYS A 81 -5.95 -9.79 -14.63
N GLU A 82 -5.59 -9.09 -15.71
CA GLU A 82 -6.12 -9.38 -17.05
C GLU A 82 -5.60 -10.70 -17.64
N ARG A 83 -4.61 -11.33 -17.00
CA ARG A 83 -4.01 -12.56 -17.52
C ARG A 83 -4.36 -13.78 -16.67
N PRO A 84 -4.73 -14.90 -17.31
CA PRO A 84 -4.90 -16.16 -16.61
C PRO A 84 -3.61 -16.56 -15.91
N HIS A 85 -3.72 -16.95 -14.64
CA HIS A 85 -2.56 -17.26 -13.80
C HIS A 85 -1.93 -18.61 -14.14
N ARG A 86 -2.68 -19.58 -14.67
CA ARG A 86 -2.18 -20.91 -15.07
C ARG A 86 -1.34 -21.59 -13.97
N GLY A 87 -1.79 -21.47 -12.72
CA GLY A 87 -1.10 -21.95 -11.52
C GLY A 87 0.06 -21.08 -11.00
N LEU A 88 0.41 -19.98 -11.67
CA LEU A 88 1.38 -19.00 -11.16
C LEU A 88 0.78 -18.19 -10.01
N MET A 89 1.60 -17.87 -9.03
CA MET A 89 1.21 -17.02 -7.90
C MET A 89 1.02 -15.56 -8.34
N PRO A 90 0.25 -14.74 -7.61
CA PRO A 90 -0.08 -13.38 -8.02
C PRO A 90 1.16 -12.50 -8.30
N ASP A 91 2.26 -12.69 -7.57
CA ASP A 91 3.51 -11.97 -7.76
C ASP A 91 4.33 -12.44 -8.98
N LYS A 92 3.94 -13.55 -9.59
CA LYS A 92 4.60 -14.17 -10.75
C LYS A 92 3.82 -14.01 -12.06
N VAL A 93 2.57 -13.57 -12.00
CA VAL A 93 1.79 -13.31 -13.21
C VAL A 93 2.27 -12.00 -13.84
N SER A 94 2.81 -12.08 -15.05
CA SER A 94 3.20 -10.93 -15.84
C SER A 94 2.01 -10.45 -16.67
N GLY A 95 1.35 -9.38 -16.24
CA GLY A 95 0.21 -8.81 -16.96
C GLY A 95 -0.25 -7.51 -16.32
N PRO A 96 -0.99 -6.67 -17.08
CA PRO A 96 -1.62 -5.52 -16.48
C PRO A 96 -2.71 -5.98 -15.50
N TRP A 97 -2.95 -5.13 -14.52
CA TRP A 97 -4.10 -5.22 -13.67
C TRP A 97 -5.07 -4.13 -14.09
N SER A 98 -6.35 -4.35 -13.84
CA SER A 98 -7.39 -3.34 -13.93
C SER A 98 -7.93 -3.06 -12.54
N ARG A 99 -8.36 -1.82 -12.32
CA ARG A 99 -9.05 -1.37 -11.11
C ARG A 99 -10.49 -1.02 -11.45
N LEU A 100 -11.40 -1.24 -10.50
CA LEU A 100 -12.75 -0.74 -10.60
C LEU A 100 -12.74 0.80 -10.47
N ASP A 101 -13.32 1.49 -11.44
CA ASP A 101 -13.55 2.93 -11.46
C ASP A 101 -15.02 3.20 -11.80
N GLY A 102 -15.77 3.68 -10.82
CA GLY A 102 -17.23 3.68 -10.88
C GLY A 102 -17.76 2.26 -11.09
N GLU A 103 -18.30 1.99 -12.28
CA GLU A 103 -18.87 0.69 -12.68
C GLU A 103 -18.01 -0.07 -13.70
N LYS A 104 -16.84 0.45 -14.06
CA LYS A 104 -15.99 -0.12 -15.12
C LYS A 104 -14.63 -0.53 -14.59
N LEU A 105 -14.09 -1.63 -15.12
CA LEU A 105 -12.69 -1.95 -14.95
C LEU A 105 -11.86 -1.10 -15.91
N VAL A 106 -10.88 -0.39 -15.35
CA VAL A 106 -9.94 0.46 -16.09
C VAL A 106 -8.55 -0.13 -15.90
N GLU A 107 -7.86 -0.42 -17.00
CA GLU A 107 -6.49 -0.91 -16.97
C GLU A 107 -5.56 0.08 -16.26
N ASP A 108 -4.72 -0.43 -15.37
CA ASP A 108 -3.75 0.32 -14.59
C ASP A 108 -2.48 -0.53 -14.39
N ASP A 109 -1.49 -0.27 -15.24
CA ASP A 109 -0.20 -0.95 -15.24
C ASP A 109 0.69 -0.59 -14.05
N THR A 110 0.30 0.42 -13.25
CA THR A 110 1.01 0.82 -12.05
C THR A 110 0.68 -0.06 -10.84
N ILE A 111 -0.40 -0.83 -10.92
CA ILE A 111 -0.77 -1.82 -9.90
C ILE A 111 0.23 -2.97 -9.90
N LYS A 112 0.67 -3.38 -8.71
CA LYS A 112 1.61 -4.49 -8.53
C LYS A 112 1.18 -5.40 -7.39
N ALA A 113 1.27 -6.70 -7.64
CA ALA A 113 1.35 -7.72 -6.59
C ALA A 113 2.82 -8.15 -6.46
N THR A 114 3.40 -8.01 -5.28
CA THR A 114 4.82 -8.32 -5.05
C THR A 114 5.05 -8.99 -3.70
N THR A 115 6.03 -9.89 -3.65
CA THR A 115 6.53 -10.49 -2.41
C THR A 115 7.66 -9.68 -1.77
N ILE A 116 8.21 -8.71 -2.52
CA ILE A 116 9.35 -7.90 -2.10
C ILE A 116 8.91 -6.44 -1.98
N VAL A 117 9.07 -5.88 -0.77
CA VAL A 117 8.92 -4.45 -0.52
C VAL A 117 10.27 -3.89 -0.08
N VAL A 118 10.84 -3.01 -0.90
CA VAL A 118 12.08 -2.32 -0.57
C VAL A 118 11.75 -1.10 0.29
N LYS A 119 12.13 -1.18 1.56
CA LYS A 119 11.97 -0.09 2.54
C LYS A 119 13.30 0.67 2.60
N PRO A 120 13.36 1.96 2.20
CA PRO A 120 14.60 2.71 2.33
C PRO A 120 15.07 2.76 3.78
N ALA A 121 16.33 2.38 4.03
CA ALA A 121 16.90 2.44 5.39
C ALA A 121 17.05 3.90 5.87
N LYS A 122 17.25 4.82 4.92
CA LYS A 122 17.39 6.24 5.12
C LYS A 122 16.52 6.98 4.09
N LEU A 123 15.95 8.10 4.52
CA LEU A 123 15.31 9.09 3.67
C LEU A 123 15.88 10.47 3.97
N HIS A 124 15.93 11.33 2.96
CA HIS A 124 16.18 12.76 3.11
C HIS A 124 14.92 13.54 2.78
N ILE A 125 14.53 14.47 3.66
CA ILE A 125 13.32 15.29 3.49
C ILE A 125 13.73 16.75 3.39
N ALA A 126 13.34 17.39 2.29
CA ALA A 126 13.50 18.83 2.10
C ALA A 126 12.14 19.53 2.27
N THR A 127 12.13 20.64 3.03
CA THR A 127 10.92 21.45 3.30
C THR A 127 11.28 22.94 3.16
N PRO A 128 11.38 23.46 1.92
CA PRO A 128 11.99 24.77 1.67
C PRO A 128 11.14 25.95 2.15
N HIS A 129 9.80 25.86 2.05
CA HIS A 129 8.92 27.01 2.28
C HIS A 129 8.27 27.07 3.66
N GLY A 130 8.84 26.42 4.67
CA GLY A 130 8.28 26.42 6.02
C GLY A 130 8.41 25.05 6.67
N GLN A 131 8.09 24.97 7.97
CA GLN A 131 8.24 23.74 8.74
C GLN A 131 9.64 23.11 8.62
N GLN A 132 10.70 23.93 8.43
CA GLN A 132 12.09 23.49 8.19
C GLN A 132 12.62 22.56 9.28
N LYS A 133 12.06 22.65 10.49
CA LYS A 133 12.35 21.74 11.60
C LYS A 133 12.01 20.27 11.31
N CYS A 134 11.16 20.02 10.31
CA CYS A 134 10.81 18.68 9.81
C CYS A 134 11.80 18.16 8.75
N GLY A 135 12.62 19.02 8.16
CA GLY A 135 13.61 18.63 7.17
C GLY A 135 14.77 17.84 7.76
N GLY A 136 15.56 17.19 6.90
CA GLY A 136 16.78 16.46 7.25
C GLY A 136 16.70 14.96 7.02
N GLU A 137 17.60 14.21 7.65
CA GLU A 137 17.70 12.76 7.51
C GLU A 137 16.73 12.01 8.43
N TYR A 138 16.12 10.95 7.90
CA TYR A 138 15.19 10.07 8.59
C TYR A 138 15.67 8.62 8.47
N ILE A 139 15.70 7.91 9.59
CA ILE A 139 16.17 6.52 9.66
C ILE A 139 14.99 5.59 9.91
N LEU A 140 14.95 4.51 9.13
CA LEU A 140 13.96 3.45 9.28
C LEU A 140 14.07 2.86 10.69
N VAL A 141 12.94 2.78 11.38
CA VAL A 141 12.88 2.17 12.70
C VAL A 141 12.66 0.67 12.54
N PRO A 142 13.63 -0.18 12.94
CA PRO A 142 13.52 -1.62 12.73
C PRO A 142 12.35 -2.20 13.52
N ASN A 143 11.61 -3.11 12.89
CA ASN A 143 10.49 -3.86 13.49
C ASN A 143 9.32 -3.01 14.02
N GLU A 144 9.33 -1.70 13.77
CA GLU A 144 8.20 -0.82 14.06
C GLU A 144 7.45 -0.47 12.78
N SER A 145 6.14 -0.29 12.92
CA SER A 145 5.27 0.11 11.83
C SER A 145 4.16 1.00 12.35
N ALA A 146 3.68 1.89 11.51
CA ALA A 146 2.51 2.73 11.76
C ALA A 146 1.50 2.45 10.66
N ASN A 147 0.28 2.05 11.05
CA ASN A 147 -0.79 1.70 10.11
C ASN A 147 -0.36 0.65 9.06
N ASN A 148 0.41 -0.37 9.49
CA ASN A 148 0.99 -1.44 8.64
C ASN A 148 1.95 -0.96 7.56
N GLN A 149 2.49 0.24 7.71
CA GLN A 149 3.53 0.77 6.86
C GLN A 149 4.80 1.04 7.68
N PRO A 150 5.98 1.05 7.04
CA PRO A 150 7.21 1.32 7.76
C PRO A 150 7.21 2.70 8.42
N LEU A 151 8.00 2.84 9.47
CA LEU A 151 8.11 4.03 10.28
C LEU A 151 9.54 4.57 10.19
N TRP A 152 9.70 5.86 9.94
CA TRP A 152 11.02 6.50 9.98
C TRP A 152 11.06 7.60 11.03
N LYS A 153 12.20 7.72 11.73
CA LYS A 153 12.45 8.74 12.75
C LYS A 153 13.51 9.71 12.27
N GLN A 154 13.27 11.00 12.45
CA GLN A 154 14.26 12.04 12.16
C GLN A 154 15.53 11.85 13.01
N MET A 155 16.70 11.97 12.38
CA MET A 155 17.98 11.97 13.06
C MET A 155 18.15 13.21 13.93
N GLY A 156 18.44 13.01 15.23
CA GLY A 156 18.63 14.11 16.19
C GLY A 156 17.36 14.92 16.51
N GLY A 157 16.21 14.55 15.95
CA GLY A 157 14.98 15.32 16.05
C GLY A 157 13.82 14.57 16.71
N LYS A 158 12.65 15.22 16.70
CA LYS A 158 11.42 14.72 17.34
C LYS A 158 10.32 14.34 16.35
N TYR A 159 10.60 14.44 15.06
CA TYR A 159 9.64 14.18 14.00
C TYR A 159 9.74 12.74 13.49
N TRP A 160 8.60 12.26 13.00
CA TRP A 160 8.39 10.91 12.49
C TRP A 160 7.70 11.00 11.14
N LEU A 161 8.13 10.16 10.20
CA LEU A 161 7.43 9.93 8.94
C LEU A 161 6.71 8.58 9.03
N TYR A 162 5.39 8.60 8.86
CA TYR A 162 4.53 7.44 9.05
C TYR A 162 3.30 7.48 8.13
N SER A 163 2.65 6.33 7.92
CA SER A 163 1.36 6.31 7.22
C SER A 163 0.24 6.67 8.18
N GLY A 164 -0.62 7.62 7.80
CA GLY A 164 -1.79 8.01 8.56
C GLY A 164 -2.97 7.04 8.43
N THR A 165 -4.02 7.25 9.22
CA THR A 165 -5.24 6.42 9.16
C THR A 165 -6.01 6.56 7.86
N ASN A 166 -5.78 7.65 7.12
CA ASN A 166 -6.30 7.92 5.79
C ASN A 166 -5.37 7.47 4.65
N GLY A 167 -4.28 6.77 4.97
CA GLY A 167 -3.34 6.25 3.98
C GLY A 167 -2.50 7.33 3.32
N MET A 168 -2.38 8.54 3.89
CA MET A 168 -1.40 9.54 3.45
C MET A 168 -0.09 9.36 4.21
N TRP A 169 1.04 9.72 3.61
CA TRP A 169 2.29 9.84 4.38
C TRP A 169 2.25 11.12 5.19
N ILE A 170 2.60 11.04 6.47
CA ILE A 170 2.49 12.12 7.44
C ILE A 170 3.83 12.31 8.15
N LEU A 171 4.26 13.57 8.24
CA LEU A 171 5.28 14.04 9.16
C LEU A 171 4.60 14.59 10.41
N GLY A 172 4.85 13.96 11.55
CA GLY A 172 4.27 14.34 12.83
C GLY A 172 5.33 14.43 13.92
N SER A 173 5.05 15.23 14.95
CA SER A 173 5.92 15.38 16.11
C SER A 173 5.73 14.23 17.11
N SER A 174 6.35 14.32 18.29
CA SER A 174 6.17 13.37 19.40
C SER A 174 4.70 13.12 19.80
N GLY A 175 3.80 14.07 19.56
CA GLY A 175 2.37 13.90 19.79
C GLY A 175 1.75 12.78 18.93
N ALA A 176 2.29 12.51 17.73
CA ALA A 176 1.86 11.39 16.91
C ALA A 176 2.20 10.04 17.54
N LYS A 177 3.41 9.92 18.12
CA LYS A 177 3.84 8.72 18.83
C LYS A 177 2.96 8.42 20.06
N LEU A 178 2.59 9.45 20.83
CA LEU A 178 1.68 9.30 21.98
C LEU A 178 0.28 8.80 21.58
N LYS A 179 -0.14 9.08 20.34
CA LYS A 179 -1.40 8.61 19.76
C LYS A 179 -1.23 7.32 18.94
N ASN A 180 -0.12 6.59 19.10
CA ASN A 180 0.18 5.39 18.31
C ASN A 180 0.08 5.59 16.79
N PHE A 181 0.38 6.81 16.32
CA PHE A 181 0.27 7.21 14.92
C PHE A 181 -1.15 7.11 14.33
N GLU A 182 -2.19 7.12 15.17
CA GLU A 182 -3.59 7.18 14.77
C GLU A 182 -4.03 8.61 14.40
N CYS A 183 -3.29 9.19 13.47
CA CYS A 183 -3.52 10.55 12.98
C CYS A 183 -3.90 10.52 11.50
N SER A 184 -4.84 11.38 11.10
CA SER A 184 -5.16 11.64 9.69
C SER A 184 -4.43 12.88 9.14
N ARG A 185 -3.86 13.72 10.00
CA ARG A 185 -3.06 14.89 9.61
C ARG A 185 -1.87 15.06 10.55
N GLY A 186 -0.80 15.66 10.05
CA GLY A 186 0.38 16.05 10.81
C GLY A 186 0.78 17.48 10.46
N VAL A 187 2.04 17.84 10.71
CA VAL A 187 2.55 19.17 10.32
C VAL A 187 2.84 19.27 8.83
N ILE A 188 3.17 18.14 8.20
CA ILE A 188 3.27 17.99 6.75
C ILE A 188 2.64 16.63 6.38
N TYR A 189 1.95 16.52 5.25
CA TYR A 189 1.44 15.24 4.75
C TYR A 189 1.32 15.23 3.21
N SER A 190 1.37 14.06 2.59
CA SER A 190 1.21 13.92 1.13
C SER A 190 -0.20 14.32 0.69
N ALA A 191 -0.37 14.97 -0.45
CA ALA A 191 -1.69 15.39 -0.93
C ALA A 191 -2.63 14.23 -1.27
N THR A 192 -2.06 13.07 -1.59
CA THR A 192 -2.80 11.88 -2.00
C THR A 192 -2.48 10.69 -1.09
N PRO A 193 -3.42 9.74 -0.93
CA PRO A 193 -3.14 8.47 -0.30
C PRO A 193 -2.07 7.68 -1.07
N HIS A 194 -1.12 7.09 -0.36
CA HIS A 194 0.07 6.48 -0.94
C HIS A 194 -0.19 5.15 -1.67
N GLY A 195 -1.34 4.50 -1.46
CA GLY A 195 -1.71 3.27 -2.20
C GLY A 195 -0.69 2.13 -2.08
N GLY A 196 0.03 2.05 -0.95
CA GLY A 196 1.14 1.10 -0.74
C GLY A 196 2.52 1.55 -1.22
N LEU A 197 2.64 2.69 -1.91
CA LEU A 197 3.93 3.27 -2.31
C LEU A 197 4.71 3.79 -1.10
N MET A 198 6.04 3.64 -1.15
CA MET A 198 6.96 4.23 -0.18
C MET A 198 6.99 5.77 -0.31
N PRO A 199 7.38 6.52 0.74
CA PRO A 199 7.30 7.99 0.74
C PRO A 199 8.06 8.66 -0.42
N ASN A 200 9.22 8.12 -0.78
CA ASN A 200 10.05 8.60 -1.89
C ASN A 200 9.54 8.23 -3.29
N LYS A 201 8.43 7.50 -3.36
CA LYS A 201 7.79 7.05 -4.61
C LYS A 201 6.39 7.60 -4.78
N VAL A 202 5.84 8.27 -3.78
CA VAL A 202 4.56 8.97 -3.90
C VAL A 202 4.77 10.21 -4.75
N GLY A 203 3.96 10.34 -5.80
CA GLY A 203 3.91 11.54 -6.63
C GLY A 203 2.93 12.59 -6.10
N GLY A 204 2.90 13.74 -6.77
CA GLY A 204 2.09 14.89 -6.38
C GLY A 204 2.75 15.75 -5.31
N SER A 205 2.04 16.77 -4.85
CA SER A 205 2.53 17.73 -3.86
C SER A 205 2.34 17.22 -2.43
N TRP A 206 2.97 17.92 -1.49
CA TRP A 206 2.71 17.76 -0.07
C TRP A 206 1.97 19.00 0.45
N LEU A 207 1.26 18.86 1.55
CA LEU A 207 0.68 19.98 2.27
C LEU A 207 1.45 20.20 3.56
N ARG A 208 1.71 21.47 3.89
CA ARG A 208 2.33 21.87 5.15
C ARG A 208 1.42 22.78 5.95
N LEU A 209 1.49 22.67 7.28
CA LEU A 209 0.80 23.58 8.19
C LEU A 209 1.49 24.96 8.14
N ASP A 210 0.72 26.00 7.87
CA ASP A 210 1.12 27.39 7.92
C ASP A 210 0.09 28.18 8.75
N GLY A 211 0.49 28.61 9.95
CA GLY A 211 -0.44 29.07 10.96
C GLY A 211 -1.50 28.01 11.28
N GLU A 212 -2.74 28.27 10.87
CA GLU A 212 -3.90 27.38 11.08
C GLU A 212 -4.35 26.64 9.80
N GLN A 213 -3.72 26.92 8.65
CA GLN A 213 -4.13 26.39 7.36
C GLN A 213 -3.11 25.40 6.81
N PHE A 214 -3.58 24.47 5.99
CA PHE A 214 -2.70 23.62 5.20
C PHE A 214 -2.60 24.18 3.81
N ILE A 215 -1.36 24.45 3.40
CA ILE A 215 -1.07 24.95 2.07
C ILE A 215 -0.25 23.92 1.31
N GLU A 216 -0.53 23.81 0.01
CA GLU A 216 0.20 22.94 -0.89
C GLU A 216 1.61 23.51 -1.14
N ASP A 217 2.60 22.63 -1.08
CA ASP A 217 4.02 22.94 -1.28
C ASP A 217 4.62 21.81 -2.13
N ALA A 218 4.70 22.08 -3.44
CA ALA A 218 5.20 21.13 -4.43
C ALA A 218 6.73 20.91 -4.31
N ASP A 219 7.43 21.80 -3.60
CA ASP A 219 8.88 21.74 -3.43
C ASP A 219 9.32 20.92 -2.20
N ILE A 220 8.35 20.44 -1.40
CA ILE A 220 8.62 19.40 -0.41
C ILE A 220 8.94 18.11 -1.14
N SER A 221 10.09 17.51 -0.81
CA SER A 221 10.54 16.28 -1.45
C SER A 221 11.05 15.26 -0.43
N VAL A 222 10.89 14.00 -0.78
CA VAL A 222 11.42 12.85 -0.03
C VAL A 222 12.26 12.01 -0.98
N SER A 223 13.56 11.91 -0.69
CA SER A 223 14.54 11.16 -1.50
C SER A 223 15.27 10.10 -0.66
N VAL A 224 15.98 9.20 -1.35
CA VAL A 224 16.82 8.15 -0.74
C VAL A 224 18.29 8.55 -0.78
#